data_AF-A0A958L6Z3-F1
#
_entry.id   AF-A0A958L6Z3-F1
#
_cell.length_a   1.000
_cell.length_b   1.000
_cell.length_c   1.000
_cell.angle_alpha   90.00
_cell.angle_beta   90.00
_cell.angle_gamma   90.00
#
_symmetry.space_group_name_H-M   'P 1'
#
loop_
_entity.id
_entity.type
_entity.pdbx_description
1 polymer ?
#
loop_
_entity_poly.entity_id
_entity_poly.type
_entity_poly.pdbx_seq_one_letter_code
_entity_poly.pdbx_strand_id
1 'polypeptide(L)'
;YEMQTLEAKLQEKKQTLVNDFNALKENYHAQKEVLEKMKLAVELAKQNYNEHIKEVDQGLVNQLDLLKVLEEYLQIRQSHDQQTYEMKKTWIYLRALAGVRP
;
A
#
# COMPACT_ATOMS: atom_id res chain seq x y z
N TYR A 1 -4.15 -47.99 -1.83
CA TYR A 1 -4.21 -47.15 -0.63
C TYR A 1 -3.24 -45.96 -0.70
N GLU A 2 -1.93 -46.15 -0.90
CA GLU A 2 -0.97 -45.02 -0.95
C GLU A 2 -1.21 -44.04 -2.11
N MET A 3 -1.57 -44.53 -3.30
CA MET A 3 -1.86 -43.67 -4.47
C MET A 3 -3.05 -42.73 -4.24
N GLN A 4 -4.13 -43.24 -3.63
CA GLN A 4 -5.31 -42.44 -3.24
C GLN A 4 -4.97 -41.37 -2.18
N THR A 5 -4.02 -41.66 -1.27
CA THR A 5 -3.56 -40.67 -0.29
C THR A 5 -2.67 -39.58 -0.89
N LEU A 6 -1.91 -39.88 -1.95
CA LEU A 6 -1.11 -38.88 -2.67
C LEU A 6 -1.99 -37.97 -3.53
N GLU A 7 -2.99 -38.52 -4.21
CA GLU A 7 -3.97 -37.74 -4.98
C GLU A 7 -4.75 -36.77 -4.10
N ALA A 8 -5.21 -37.23 -2.92
CA ALA A 8 -5.89 -36.38 -1.96
C ALA A 8 -4.99 -35.22 -1.47
N LYS A 9 -3.74 -35.50 -1.12
CA LYS A 9 -2.75 -34.47 -0.72
C LYS A 9 -2.46 -33.48 -1.85
N LEU A 10 -2.35 -33.97 -3.09
CA LEU A 10 -2.14 -33.10 -4.25
C LEU A 10 -3.34 -32.17 -4.47
N GLN A 11 -4.55 -32.70 -4.35
CA GLN A 11 -5.78 -31.93 -4.50
C GLN A 11 -5.92 -30.86 -3.40
N GLU A 12 -5.61 -31.23 -2.15
CA GLU A 12 -5.56 -30.29 -1.03
C GLU A 12 -4.57 -29.15 -1.31
N LYS A 13 -3.33 -29.47 -1.73
CA LYS A 13 -2.31 -28.46 -2.04
C LYS A 13 -2.73 -27.54 -3.20
N LYS A 14 -3.38 -28.07 -4.24
CA LYS A 14 -3.94 -27.26 -5.32
C LYS A 14 -5.01 -26.30 -4.80
N GLN A 15 -5.91 -26.78 -3.95
CA GLN A 15 -6.96 -25.94 -3.39
C GLN A 15 -6.37 -24.85 -2.48
N THR A 16 -5.39 -25.17 -1.65
CA THR A 16 -4.67 -24.17 -0.84
C THR A 16 -4.04 -23.10 -1.72
N LEU A 17 -3.33 -23.49 -2.79
CA LEU A 17 -2.68 -22.54 -3.69
C LEU A 17 -3.70 -21.59 -4.38
N VAL A 18 -4.84 -22.14 -4.81
CA VAL A 18 -5.93 -21.34 -5.41
C VAL A 18 -6.52 -20.36 -4.39
N ASN A 19 -6.75 -20.81 -3.16
CA ASN A 19 -7.27 -19.97 -2.09
C ASN A 19 -6.28 -18.84 -1.74
N ASP A 20 -5.00 -19.17 -1.58
CA ASP A 20 -3.93 -18.21 -1.28
C ASP A 20 -3.80 -17.16 -2.40
N PHE A 21 -3.86 -17.61 -3.67
CA PHE A 21 -3.82 -16.72 -4.82
C PHE A 21 -5.00 -15.75 -4.84
N ASN A 22 -6.22 -16.24 -4.62
CA ASN A 22 -7.42 -15.42 -4.62
C ASN A 22 -7.40 -14.40 -3.47
N ALA A 23 -7.05 -14.82 -2.26
CA ALA A 23 -6.94 -13.94 -1.10
C ALA A 23 -5.88 -12.84 -1.31
N LEU A 24 -4.72 -13.19 -1.86
CA LEU A 24 -3.68 -12.22 -2.14
C LEU A 24 -4.07 -11.25 -3.26
N LYS A 25 -4.84 -11.72 -4.26
CA LYS A 25 -5.35 -10.91 -5.36
C LYS A 25 -6.36 -9.87 -4.86
N GLU A 26 -7.29 -10.29 -4.01
CA GLU A 26 -8.24 -9.38 -3.36
C GLU A 26 -7.53 -8.33 -2.51
N ASN A 27 -6.54 -8.76 -1.71
CA ASN A 27 -5.72 -7.84 -0.92
C ASN A 27 -4.98 -6.82 -1.80
N TYR A 28 -4.40 -7.26 -2.92
CA TYR A 28 -3.75 -6.35 -3.88
C TYR A 28 -4.70 -5.30 -4.45
N HIS A 29 -5.93 -5.69 -4.81
CA HIS A 29 -6.94 -4.74 -5.28
C HIS A 29 -7.34 -3.73 -4.21
N ALA A 30 -7.56 -4.18 -2.97
CA ALA A 30 -7.87 -3.29 -1.85
C ALA A 30 -6.72 -2.31 -1.56
N GLN A 31 -5.47 -2.79 -1.56
CA GLN A 31 -4.29 -1.93 -1.38
C GLN A 31 -4.17 -0.86 -2.48
N LYS A 32 -4.49 -1.21 -3.73
CA LYS A 32 -4.48 -0.25 -4.84
C LYS A 32 -5.48 0.89 -4.63
N GLU A 33 -6.70 0.59 -4.19
CA GLU A 33 -7.70 1.62 -3.89
C GLU A 33 -7.29 2.53 -2.73
N VAL A 34 -6.69 1.96 -1.69
CA VAL A 34 -6.14 2.72 -0.55
C VAL A 34 -5.02 3.64 -1.01
N LEU A 35 -4.12 3.16 -1.87
CA LEU A 35 -3.00 3.94 -2.39
C LEU A 35 -3.44 5.14 -3.22
N GLU A 36 -4.47 5.00 -4.06
CA GLU A 36 -5.01 6.16 -4.80
C GLU A 36 -5.57 7.23 -3.86
N LYS A 37 -6.26 6.83 -2.78
CA LYS A 37 -6.73 7.78 -1.75
C LYS A 37 -5.57 8.43 -1.00
N MET A 38 -4.55 7.66 -0.65
CA MET A 38 -3.34 8.18 0.02
C MET A 38 -2.58 9.14 -0.87
N LYS A 39 -2.50 8.88 -2.18
CA LYS A 39 -1.87 9.79 -3.14
C LYS A 39 -2.58 11.16 -3.15
N LEU A 40 -3.92 11.16 -3.16
CA LEU A 40 -4.69 12.40 -3.02
C LEU A 40 -4.42 13.09 -1.68
N ALA A 41 -4.35 12.34 -0.58
CA ALA A 41 -4.03 12.89 0.73
C ALA A 41 -2.63 13.54 0.79
N VAL A 42 -1.62 12.93 0.14
CA VAL A 42 -0.28 13.52 0.02
C VAL A 42 -0.32 14.84 -0.74
N GLU A 43 -1.05 14.91 -1.86
CA GLU A 43 -1.17 16.14 -2.64
C GLU A 43 -1.90 17.24 -1.86
N LEU A 44 -2.99 16.91 -1.16
CA LEU A 44 -3.71 17.87 -0.30
C LEU A 44 -2.83 18.37 0.85
N ALA A 45 -2.10 17.47 1.53
CA ALA A 45 -1.19 17.86 2.61
C ALA A 45 -0.04 18.75 2.10
N LYS A 46 0.47 18.47 0.89
CA LYS A 46 1.48 19.32 0.23
C LYS A 46 0.92 20.69 -0.13
N GLN A 47 -0.31 20.76 -0.64
CA GLN A 47 -0.98 22.03 -0.93
C GLN A 47 -1.15 22.85 0.35
N ASN A 48 -1.66 22.23 1.42
CA ASN A 48 -1.81 22.87 2.73
C ASN A 48 -0.48 23.41 3.27
N TYR A 49 0.60 22.62 3.18
CA TYR A 49 1.94 23.08 3.57
C TYR A 49 2.39 24.30 2.76
N ASN A 50 2.20 24.29 1.43
CA ASN A 50 2.57 25.40 0.57
C ASN A 50 1.74 26.66 0.83
N GLU A 51 0.48 26.51 1.24
CA GLU A 51 -0.36 27.63 1.68
C GLU A 51 0.18 28.24 2.98
N HIS A 52 0.49 27.40 3.98
CA HIS A 52 1.06 27.86 5.24
C HIS A 52 2.41 28.57 5.07
N ILE A 53 3.23 28.19 4.08
CA ILE A 53 4.46 28.95 3.75
C ILE A 53 4.11 30.40 3.40
N LYS A 54 3.13 30.60 2.51
CA LYS A 54 2.71 31.94 2.07
C LYS A 54 2.09 32.73 3.21
N GLU A 55 1.32 32.07 4.06
CA GLU A 55 0.68 32.71 5.21
C GLU A 55 1.71 33.10 6.28
N VAL A 56 2.79 32.32 6.48
CA VAL A 56 3.94 32.73 7.33
C VAL A 56 4.63 33.95 6.74
N ASP A 57 4.87 33.98 5.43
CA ASP A 57 5.48 35.14 4.75
C ASP A 57 4.62 36.41 4.90
N GLN A 58 3.30 36.24 5.05
CA GLN A 58 2.34 37.32 5.29
C GLN A 58 2.13 37.64 6.79
N GLY A 59 2.75 36.87 7.70
CA GLY A 59 2.58 37.01 9.15
C GLY A 59 1.22 36.57 9.68
N LEU A 60 0.46 35.78 8.91
CA LEU A 60 -0.88 35.29 9.27
C LEU A 60 -0.83 34.04 10.17
N VAL A 61 0.17 33.19 9.97
CA VAL A 61 0.49 32.06 10.87
C VAL A 61 1.93 32.17 11.35
N ASN A 62 2.22 31.50 12.46
CA ASN A 62 3.57 31.44 13.01
C ASN A 62 4.36 30.26 12.42
N GLN A 63 5.67 30.29 12.60
CA GLN A 63 6.57 29.24 12.12
C GLN A 63 6.30 27.86 12.76
N LEU A 64 5.75 27.82 13.96
CA LEU A 64 5.45 26.56 14.66
C LEU A 64 4.26 25.84 14.04
N ASP A 65 3.26 26.58 13.56
CA ASP A 65 2.12 26.02 12.82
C ASP A 65 2.58 25.49 11.45
N LEU A 66 3.48 26.21 10.76
CA LEU A 66 4.11 25.71 9.54
C LEU A 66 4.86 24.38 9.77
N LEU A 67 5.61 24.27 10.87
CA LEU A 67 6.34 23.04 11.21
C LEU A 67 5.40 21.86 11.50
N LYS A 68 4.25 22.09 12.14
CA LYS A 68 3.24 21.05 12.35
C LYS A 68 2.67 20.54 11.03
N VAL A 69 2.31 21.45 10.12
CA VAL A 69 1.77 21.06 8.81
C VAL A 69 2.83 20.34 7.97
N LEU A 70 4.10 20.73 8.08
CA LEU A 70 5.22 20.01 7.47
C LEU A 70 5.34 18.59 8.03
N GLU A 71 5.24 18.42 9.35
CA GLU A 71 5.28 17.10 9.99
C GLU A 71 4.15 16.21 9.49
N GLU A 72 2.91 16.72 9.46
CA GLU A 72 1.75 16.00 8.92
C GLU A 72 1.96 15.58 7.46
N TYR A 73 2.45 16.49 6.61
CA TYR A 73 2.78 16.18 5.22
C TYR A 73 3.82 15.04 5.12
N LEU A 74 4.89 15.10 5.92
CA LEU A 74 5.94 14.07 5.93
C LEU A 74 5.41 12.72 6.43
N GLN A 75 4.59 12.69 7.47
CA GLN A 75 3.99 11.46 8.00
C GLN A 75 3.06 10.79 6.98
N ILE A 76 2.21 11.57 6.30
CA ILE A 76 1.31 11.06 5.25
C ILE A 76 2.13 10.52 4.08
N ARG A 77 3.19 11.25 3.67
CA ARG A 77 4.09 10.81 2.60
C ARG A 77 4.82 9.51 2.94
N GLN A 78 5.38 9.40 4.14
CA GLN A 78 6.03 8.17 4.61
C GLN A 78 5.06 6.99 4.61
N SER A 79 3.82 7.21 5.07
CA SER A 79 2.77 6.18 5.05
C SER A 79 2.43 5.74 3.62
N HIS A 80 2.31 6.67 2.69
CA HIS A 80 2.11 6.37 1.27
C HIS A 80 3.27 5.56 0.67
N ASP A 81 4.51 5.92 0.97
CA ASP A 81 5.69 5.23 0.45
C ASP A 81 5.80 3.80 1.00
N GLN A 82 5.49 3.61 2.29
CA GLN A 82 5.41 2.29 2.91
C GLN A 82 4.33 1.41 2.25
N GLN A 83 3.12 1.94 2.02
CA GLN A 83 2.06 1.20 1.35
C GLN A 83 2.41 0.89 -0.11
N THR A 84 3.10 1.79 -0.80
CA THR A 84 3.59 1.55 -2.16
C THR A 84 4.57 0.38 -2.19
N TYR A 85 5.46 0.29 -1.20
CA TYR A 85 6.38 -0.84 -1.07
C TYR A 85 5.65 -2.16 -0.80
N GLU A 86 4.71 -2.19 0.14
CA GLU A 86 3.92 -3.41 0.45
C GLU A 86 3.08 -3.88 -0.75
N MET A 87 2.51 -2.95 -1.53
CA MET A 87 1.79 -3.31 -2.76
C MET A 87 2.71 -3.94 -3.80
N LYS A 88 3.92 -3.41 -4.00
CA LYS A 88 4.91 -4.01 -4.91
C LYS A 88 5.33 -5.40 -4.45
N LYS A 89 5.53 -5.59 -3.15
CA LYS A 89 5.85 -6.89 -2.56
C LYS A 89 4.71 -7.90 -2.77
N THR A 90 3.46 -7.48 -2.54
CA THR A 90 2.25 -8.27 -2.80
C THR A 90 2.16 -8.68 -4.27
N TRP A 91 2.45 -7.77 -5.20
CA TRP A 91 2.51 -8.08 -6.64
C TRP A 91 3.56 -9.15 -6.98
N ILE A 92 4.75 -9.07 -6.38
CA ILE A 92 5.81 -10.06 -6.57
C ILE A 92 5.36 -11.43 -6.08
N TYR A 93 4.71 -11.50 -4.91
CA TYR A 93 4.16 -12.75 -4.38
C TYR A 93 3.05 -13.33 -5.27
N LEU A 94 2.17 -12.49 -5.82
CA LEU A 94 1.16 -12.93 -6.79
C LEU A 94 1.79 -13.56 -8.03
N ARG A 95 2.83 -12.94 -8.58
CA ARG A 95 3.58 -13.49 -9.73
C ARG A 95 4.20 -14.84 -9.38
N ALA A 96 4.81 -14.95 -8.20
CA ALA A 96 5.41 -16.20 -7.74
C ALA A 96 4.37 -17.33 -7.58
N LEU A 97 3.21 -17.05 -6.99
CA LEU A 97 2.10 -18.02 -6.87
C LEU A 97 1.52 -18.43 -8.22
N ALA A 98 1.49 -17.51 -9.19
CA ALA A 98 1.10 -17.80 -10.58
C ALA A 98 2.16 -18.61 -11.36
N GLY A 99 3.31 -18.93 -10.75
CA GLY A 99 4.40 -19.67 -11.39
C GLY A 99 5.28 -18.80 -12.32
N VAL A 100 5.10 -17.48 -12.29
CA VAL A 100 5.95 -16.54 -13.04
C VAL A 100 7.17 -16.23 -12.17
N ARG A 101 8.36 -16.68 -12.58
CA ARG A 101 9.61 -16.33 -11.89
C ARG A 101 9.76 -14.78 -11.80
N PRO A 102 10.27 -14.25 -10.67
CA PRO A 102 10.38 -12.80 -10.46
C PRO A 102 11.11 -12.10 -11.60
#